data_AF-A0A9E6QVY6-F1
#
_entry.id   AF-A0A9E6QVY6-F1
#
_cell.length_a   1.000
_cell.length_b   1.000
_cell.length_c   1.000
_cell.angle_alpha   90.00
_cell.angle_beta   90.00
_cell.angle_gamma   90.00
#
_symmetry.space_group_name_H-M   'P 1'
#
loop_
_entity.id
_entity.type
_entity.pdbx_description
1 polymer ?
#
loop_
_entity_poly.entity_id
_entity_poly.type
_entity_poly.pdbx_seq_one_letter_code
_entity_poly.pdbx_strand_id
1 'polypeptide(L)'
;MTRFLKTGLAAAMLASAFTATPVLASQDGEPAEAYVRYDDLDLSTERGLGLLESRYRDAAQYACGMDIRETGTRMARREARLCYAEKLRNYEREVAAIIAADRRNV
;
A
#
# COMPACT_ATOMS: atom_id res chain seq x y z
N MET A 1 -59.80 26.58 6.30
CA MET A 1 -58.33 26.50 6.48
C MET A 1 -57.69 26.97 5.18
N THR A 2 -56.85 27.99 5.27
CA THR A 2 -56.36 28.84 4.18
C THR A 2 -54.97 28.41 3.69
N ARG A 3 -54.76 28.56 2.36
CA ARG A 3 -53.49 28.80 1.63
C ARG A 3 -52.63 27.60 1.22
N PHE A 4 -52.55 27.30 -0.08
CA PHE A 4 -51.84 28.00 -1.17
C PHE A 4 -50.31 27.74 -1.15
N LEU A 5 -49.89 26.86 -2.07
CA LEU A 5 -48.66 26.85 -2.87
C LEU A 5 -47.32 27.28 -2.24
N LYS A 6 -46.33 26.39 -2.39
CA LYS A 6 -44.92 26.76 -2.59
C LYS A 6 -44.30 25.72 -3.53
N THR A 7 -44.30 25.93 -4.85
CA THR A 7 -43.15 26.45 -5.63
C THR A 7 -41.81 25.95 -5.06
N GLY A 8 -40.96 25.20 -5.75
CA GLY A 8 -40.77 24.91 -7.17
C GLY A 8 -39.26 24.97 -7.43
N LEU A 9 -38.70 24.03 -8.21
CA LEU A 9 -37.62 24.27 -9.17
C LEU A 9 -37.27 22.95 -9.86
N ALA A 10 -37.57 22.89 -11.16
CA ALA A 10 -36.96 21.94 -12.07
C ALA A 10 -35.48 22.30 -12.25
N ALA A 11 -34.57 21.38 -11.97
CA ALA A 11 -33.20 21.46 -12.46
C ALA A 11 -33.09 20.48 -13.63
N ALA A 12 -33.14 21.05 -14.82
CA ALA A 12 -32.89 20.36 -16.07
C ALA A 12 -31.38 20.17 -16.26
N MET A 13 -31.03 18.99 -16.79
CA MET A 13 -30.01 18.77 -17.82
C MET A 13 -28.50 18.72 -17.46
N LEU A 14 -27.93 17.62 -17.98
CA LEU A 14 -26.63 17.49 -18.66
C LEU A 14 -25.35 17.55 -17.81
N ALA A 15 -24.71 16.39 -17.64
CA ALA A 15 -23.40 16.13 -18.27
C ALA A 15 -23.01 14.67 -18.04
N SER A 16 -23.00 13.91 -19.13
CA SER A 16 -22.21 12.69 -19.26
C SER A 16 -20.73 13.03 -19.04
N ALA A 17 -20.26 12.85 -17.81
CA ALA A 17 -18.85 12.63 -17.57
C ALA A 17 -18.63 11.12 -17.63
N PHE A 18 -18.21 10.64 -18.79
CA PHE A 18 -17.36 9.45 -18.85
C PHE A 18 -16.16 9.75 -17.96
N THR A 19 -16.23 9.37 -16.68
CA THR A 19 -15.03 9.18 -15.91
C THR A 19 -14.39 7.94 -16.51
N ALA A 20 -13.50 8.17 -17.47
CA ALA A 20 -12.40 7.27 -17.74
C ALA A 20 -11.61 7.18 -16.43
N THR A 21 -12.11 6.37 -15.50
CA THR A 21 -11.27 5.81 -14.46
C THR A 21 -10.18 5.08 -15.22
N PRO A 22 -8.90 5.38 -14.99
CA PRO A 22 -7.88 4.48 -15.46
C PRO A 22 -8.22 3.14 -14.81
N VAL A 23 -8.67 2.19 -15.64
CA VAL A 23 -8.47 0.78 -15.35
C VAL A 23 -6.97 0.67 -15.16
N LEU A 24 -6.56 0.68 -13.89
CA LEU A 24 -5.33 0.02 -13.51
C LEU A 24 -5.56 -1.41 -13.96
N ALA A 25 -5.00 -1.73 -15.12
CA ALA A 25 -4.81 -3.09 -15.54
C ALA A 25 -3.96 -3.73 -14.45
N SER A 26 -4.61 -4.37 -13.49
CA SER A 26 -4.02 -5.40 -12.65
C SER A 26 -3.66 -6.53 -13.61
N GLN A 27 -2.55 -6.35 -14.31
CA GLN A 27 -1.91 -7.39 -15.08
C GLN A 27 -1.56 -8.49 -14.08
N ASP A 28 -2.04 -9.68 -14.41
CA ASP A 28 -1.77 -10.98 -13.81
C ASP A 28 -0.50 -11.02 -12.94
N GLY A 29 -0.72 -11.03 -11.63
CA GLY A 29 0.33 -11.00 -10.64
C GLY A 29 -0.27 -10.59 -9.31
N GLU A 30 -1.04 -11.49 -8.70
CA GLU A 30 -1.49 -11.31 -7.31
C GLU A 30 -0.30 -10.78 -6.49
N PRO A 31 -0.47 -9.67 -5.73
CA PRO A 31 0.61 -9.14 -4.93
C PRO A 31 1.08 -10.25 -4.01
N ALA A 32 2.30 -10.74 -4.22
CA ALA A 32 2.84 -11.80 -3.39
C ALA A 32 2.87 -11.29 -1.94
N GLU A 33 1.99 -11.83 -1.11
CA GLU A 33 1.93 -11.48 0.29
C GLU A 33 3.19 -12.02 0.98
N ALA A 34 4.05 -11.10 1.45
CA ALA A 34 5.25 -11.44 2.19
C ALA A 34 5.04 -11.15 3.68
N TYR A 35 5.12 -12.19 4.51
CA TYR A 35 4.99 -12.08 5.96
C TYR A 35 6.36 -11.89 6.61
N VAL A 36 6.52 -10.84 7.42
CA VAL A 36 7.76 -10.57 8.17
C VAL A 36 7.58 -11.06 9.61
N ARG A 37 8.33 -12.10 9.97
CA ARG A 37 8.36 -12.65 11.33
C ARG A 37 9.34 -11.87 12.22
N TYR A 38 8.92 -11.51 13.43
CA TYR A 38 9.70 -10.68 14.36
C TYR A 38 9.64 -11.12 15.83
N ASP A 39 8.88 -12.17 16.18
CA ASP A 39 8.79 -12.73 17.53
C ASP A 39 10.11 -13.27 18.08
N ASP A 40 11.08 -13.56 17.22
CA ASP A 40 12.43 -13.99 17.58
C ASP A 40 13.42 -12.83 17.78
N LEU A 41 12.98 -11.59 17.57
CA LEU A 41 13.85 -10.40 17.62
C LEU A 41 13.61 -9.61 18.91
N ASP A 42 14.71 -9.21 19.55
CA ASP A 42 14.66 -8.22 20.64
C ASP A 42 14.58 -6.80 20.06
N LEU A 43 13.35 -6.32 19.86
CA LEU A 43 13.05 -5.00 19.29
C LEU A 43 13.41 -3.83 20.22
N SER A 44 13.85 -4.10 21.46
CA SER A 44 14.38 -3.08 22.37
C SER A 44 15.84 -2.74 22.08
N THR A 45 16.51 -3.52 21.24
CA THR A 45 17.92 -3.35 20.89
C THR A 45 18.09 -2.84 19.46
N GLU A 46 19.15 -2.06 19.24
CA GLU A 46 19.53 -1.61 17.90
C GLU A 46 19.79 -2.79 16.95
N ARG A 47 20.36 -3.89 17.48
CA ARG A 47 20.59 -5.11 16.72
C ARG A 47 19.28 -5.76 16.24
N GLY A 48 18.29 -5.91 17.12
CA GLY A 48 17.00 -6.50 16.76
C GLY A 48 16.21 -5.64 15.78
N LEU A 49 16.26 -4.31 15.95
CA LEU A 49 15.67 -3.37 15.00
C LEU A 49 16.34 -3.43 13.62
N GLY A 50 17.67 -3.52 13.57
CA GLY A 50 18.39 -3.67 12.30
C GLY A 50 18.08 -5.00 11.59
N LEU A 51 17.90 -6.10 12.34
CA LEU A 51 17.47 -7.38 11.79
C LEU A 51 16.04 -7.32 11.23
N LEU A 52 15.13 -6.64 11.92
CA LEU A 52 13.77 -6.42 11.45
C LEU A 52 13.77 -5.64 10.13
N GLU A 53 14.59 -4.59 10.05
CA GLU A 53 14.73 -3.78 8.84
C GLU A 53 15.24 -4.60 7.66
N SER A 54 16.29 -5.41 7.87
CA SER A 54 16.81 -6.28 6.83
C SER A 54 15.73 -7.22 6.31
N ARG A 55 15.00 -7.89 7.20
CA ARG A 55 13.92 -8.82 6.82
C ARG A 55 12.80 -8.13 6.07
N TYR A 56 12.42 -6.92 6.49
CA TYR A 56 11.40 -6.15 5.79
C TYR A 56 11.85 -5.79 4.37
N ARG A 57 13.11 -5.35 4.20
CA ARG A 57 13.64 -5.03 2.87
C ARG A 57 13.67 -6.25 1.95
N ASP A 58 13.97 -7.42 2.48
CA ASP A 58 13.99 -8.67 1.71
C ASP A 58 12.56 -9.09 1.33
N ALA A 59 11.62 -9.03 2.27
CA ALA A 59 10.20 -9.27 2.00
C ALA A 59 9.63 -8.29 0.97
N ALA A 60 9.99 -7.01 1.03
CA ALA A 60 9.56 -6.00 0.06
C ALA A 60 10.16 -6.25 -1.33
N GLN A 61 11.42 -6.67 -1.42
CA GLN A 61 12.03 -7.05 -2.70
C GLN A 61 11.32 -8.25 -3.33
N TYR A 62 10.99 -9.27 -2.53
CA TYR A 62 10.25 -10.44 -2.97
C TYR A 62 8.83 -10.06 -3.43
N ALA A 63 8.07 -9.34 -2.61
CA ALA A 63 6.70 -8.91 -2.91
C ALA A 63 6.61 -8.02 -4.17
N CYS A 64 7.64 -7.20 -4.41
CA CYS A 64 7.71 -6.32 -5.58
C CYS A 64 8.40 -6.97 -6.80
N GLY A 65 8.73 -8.27 -6.74
CA GLY A 65 9.33 -9.00 -7.86
C GLY A 65 10.70 -8.47 -8.29
N MET A 66 11.43 -7.79 -7.40
CA MET A 66 12.74 -7.19 -7.74
C MET A 66 13.83 -8.23 -8.01
N ASP A 67 13.66 -9.45 -7.50
CA ASP A 67 14.57 -10.58 -7.74
C ASP A 67 14.23 -11.33 -9.05
N ILE A 68 13.09 -11.00 -9.67
CA ILE A 68 12.68 -11.62 -10.93
C ILE A 68 13.49 -10.98 -12.06
N ARG A 69 14.38 -11.76 -12.65
CA ARG A 69 15.17 -11.35 -13.83
C ARG A 69 14.35 -11.55 -15.10
N GLU A 70 13.29 -10.76 -15.28
CA GLU A 70 12.58 -10.76 -16.56
C GLU A 70 13.47 -10.17 -17.67
N THR A 71 13.73 -10.98 -18.69
CA THR A 71 14.44 -10.55 -19.89
C THR A 71 13.47 -9.82 -20.82
N GLY A 72 13.69 -8.52 -21.05
CA GLY A 72 13.02 -7.77 -22.14
C GLY A 72 12.21 -6.54 -21.73
N THR A 73 11.96 -6.31 -20.44
CA THR A 73 11.02 -5.26 -19.99
C THR A 73 11.68 -4.23 -19.06
N ARG A 74 12.06 -3.06 -19.61
CA ARG A 74 12.57 -1.93 -18.78
C ARG A 74 11.47 -1.34 -17.87
N MET A 75 10.20 -1.42 -18.28
CA MET A 75 9.06 -0.87 -17.54
C MET A 75 8.76 -1.67 -16.27
N ALA A 76 8.77 -3.01 -16.32
CA ALA A 76 8.62 -3.88 -15.14
C ALA A 76 9.63 -3.54 -14.04
N ARG A 77 10.89 -3.24 -14.41
CA ARG A 77 11.92 -2.79 -13.44
C ARG A 77 11.60 -1.43 -12.80
N ARG A 78 10.94 -0.51 -13.50
CA ARG A 78 10.52 0.78 -12.93
C ARG A 78 9.37 0.59 -11.95
N GLU A 79 8.39 -0.21 -12.31
CA GLU A 79 7.23 -0.54 -11.46
C GLU A 79 7.67 -1.24 -10.18
N ALA A 80 8.55 -2.24 -10.26
CA ALA A 80 9.11 -2.93 -9.10
C ALA A 80 9.84 -1.96 -8.14
N ARG A 81 10.57 -0.98 -8.68
CA ARG A 81 11.25 0.05 -7.87
C ARG A 81 10.27 1.01 -7.20
N LEU A 82 9.19 1.38 -7.87
CA LEU A 82 8.16 2.24 -7.30
C LEU A 82 7.41 1.51 -6.18
N CYS A 83 7.06 0.23 -6.39
CA CYS A 83 6.50 -0.65 -5.36
C CYS A 83 7.42 -0.72 -4.13
N TYR A 84 8.70 -0.99 -4.33
CA TYR A 84 9.66 -1.08 -3.22
C TYR A 84 9.77 0.24 -2.45
N ALA A 85 9.87 1.38 -3.15
CA ALA A 85 9.90 2.69 -2.52
C ALA A 85 8.60 3.04 -1.78
N GLU A 86 7.45 2.55 -2.23
CA GLU A 86 6.19 2.70 -1.53
C GLU A 86 6.13 1.87 -0.25
N LYS A 87 6.55 0.59 -0.28
CA LYS A 87 6.64 -0.25 0.91
C LYS A 87 7.58 0.37 1.96
N LEU A 88 8.76 0.84 1.55
CA LEU A 88 9.70 1.49 2.47
C LEU A 88 9.18 2.81 3.06
N ARG A 89 8.33 3.57 2.35
CA ARG A 89 7.72 4.78 2.91
C ARG A 89 6.72 4.51 4.03
N ASN A 90 6.20 3.29 4.09
CA ASN A 90 5.26 2.85 5.11
C ASN A 90 5.97 2.10 6.26
N TYR A 91 7.15 1.54 5.98
CA TYR A 91 7.98 0.79 6.92
C TYR A 91 8.18 1.47 8.29
N GLU A 92 8.65 2.73 8.31
CA GLU A 92 8.93 3.43 9.58
C GLU A 92 7.68 3.53 10.47
N ARG A 93 6.50 3.74 9.87
CA ARG A 93 5.23 3.81 10.59
C ARG A 93 4.78 2.44 11.09
N GLU A 94 4.94 1.40 10.27
CA GLU A 94 4.62 0.02 10.64
C GLU A 94 5.51 -0.48 11.78
N VAL A 95 6.82 -0.23 11.72
CA VAL A 95 7.76 -0.60 12.78
C VAL A 95 7.48 0.15 14.07
N ALA A 96 7.20 1.47 14.00
CA ALA A 96 6.81 2.23 15.17
C ALA A 96 5.54 1.64 15.84
N ALA A 97 4.57 1.19 15.05
CA ALA A 97 3.37 0.53 15.55
C ALA A 97 3.67 -0.84 16.18
N ILE A 98 4.54 -1.65 15.57
CA ILE A 98 4.98 -2.95 16.10
C ILE A 98 5.71 -2.76 17.44
N ILE A 99 6.67 -1.85 17.52
CA ILE A 99 7.41 -1.55 18.76
C ILE A 99 6.44 -1.06 19.85
N ALA A 100 5.49 -0.19 19.49
CA ALA A 100 4.50 0.29 20.45
C ALA A 100 3.57 -0.84 20.94
N ALA A 101 3.25 -1.81 20.09
CA ALA A 101 2.46 -2.99 20.45
C ALA A 101 3.24 -3.98 21.32
N ASP A 102 4.50 -4.25 20.97
CA ASP A 102 5.43 -5.09 21.72
C ASP A 102 5.58 -4.63 23.17
N ARG A 103 5.82 -3.33 23.38
CA ARG A 103 5.91 -2.74 24.73
C ARG A 103 4.64 -2.84 25.57
N ARG A 104 3.46 -3.07 24.98
CA ARG A 104 2.20 -3.21 25.71
C ARG A 104 1.89 -4.65 26.12
N ASN A 105 2.61 -5.62 25.55
CA ASN A 105 2.48 -7.04 25.87
C ASN A 105 3.49 -7.51 26.94
N VAL A 106 4.26 -6.58 27.51
CA VAL A 106 5.15 -6.76 28.67
C VAL A 106 4.49 -6.15 29.90
#